data_AF-A0A291RVB8-F1
#
_entry.id   AF-A0A291RVB8-F1
#
_cell.length_a   1.000
_cell.length_b   1.000
_cell.length_c   1.000
_cell.angle_alpha   90.00
_cell.angle_beta   90.00
_cell.angle_gamma   90.00
#
_symmetry.space_group_name_H-M   'P 1'
#
loop_
_entity.id
_entity.type
_entity.pdbx_description
1 polymer ?
#
loop_
_entity_poly.entity_id
_entity_poly.type
_entity_poly.pdbx_seq_one_letter_code
_entity_poly.pdbx_strand_id
1 'polypeptide(L)'
;MRISLIAAALIALPLLAACGSSDHKDPQPTITQADLSKSMQSGGLDPKVADCAAKIYVEEGISQDGLRLMSKPGTNTQSPDPGTMGLSKDDAAKAKSAVQKFVQQCTGTQQ
;
A
#
# COMPACT_ATOMS: atom_id res chain seq x y z
N MET A 1 -40.88 -24.84 30.52
CA MET A 1 -40.72 -23.48 29.95
C MET A 1 -39.66 -23.54 28.87
N ARG A 2 -39.92 -22.94 27.70
CA ARG A 2 -39.00 -22.83 26.58
C ARG A 2 -38.08 -21.63 26.80
N ILE A 3 -36.77 -21.77 26.59
CA ILE A 3 -35.91 -20.69 26.05
C ILE A 3 -34.81 -21.37 25.22
N SER A 4 -34.92 -21.19 23.92
CA SER A 4 -33.85 -21.38 22.92
C SER A 4 -32.83 -20.26 23.08
N LEU A 5 -31.52 -20.53 22.91
CA LEU A 5 -30.61 -19.67 22.16
C LEU A 5 -29.45 -20.50 21.59
N ILE A 6 -29.10 -20.21 20.34
CA ILE A 6 -28.28 -20.98 19.42
C ILE A 6 -26.89 -20.34 19.29
N ALA A 7 -25.87 -21.20 19.25
CA ALA A 7 -24.61 -21.20 18.49
C ALA A 7 -23.61 -20.00 18.46
N ALA A 8 -22.37 -20.39 18.78
CA ALA A 8 -21.13 -20.26 17.99
C ALA A 8 -20.56 -18.87 17.63
N ALA A 9 -19.41 -18.56 18.24
CA ALA A 9 -18.18 -18.19 17.51
C ALA A 9 -16.95 -18.27 18.46
N LEU A 10 -16.14 -19.32 18.29
CA LEU A 10 -14.79 -19.45 18.85
C LEU A 10 -13.80 -19.30 17.69
N ILE A 11 -13.06 -18.19 17.59
CA ILE A 11 -11.66 -18.17 17.11
C ILE A 11 -10.93 -17.03 17.85
N ALA A 12 -9.81 -17.39 18.45
CA ALA A 12 -8.91 -16.54 19.20
C ALA A 12 -8.16 -15.53 18.32
N LEU A 13 -7.90 -14.32 18.83
CA LEU A 13 -6.54 -13.81 19.14
C LEU A 13 -6.65 -12.39 19.75
N PRO A 14 -5.76 -12.02 20.68
CA PRO A 14 -5.90 -10.87 21.55
C PRO A 14 -5.55 -9.59 20.78
N LEU A 15 -6.46 -8.63 20.76
CA LEU A 15 -6.15 -7.26 20.40
C LEU A 15 -5.35 -6.62 21.54
N LEU A 16 -4.08 -7.02 21.66
CA LEU A 16 -3.12 -6.46 22.61
C LEU A 16 -1.88 -5.97 21.84
N ALA A 17 -2.02 -4.82 21.19
CA ALA A 17 -0.91 -3.90 20.90
C ALA A 17 -1.43 -2.58 20.33
N ALA A 18 -2.16 -1.80 21.14
CA ALA A 18 -2.30 -0.35 20.91
C ALA A 18 -2.51 0.37 22.25
N CYS A 19 -1.74 -0.03 23.26
CA CYS A 19 -1.56 0.71 24.50
C CYS A 19 -0.07 0.56 24.84
N GLY A 20 0.73 1.58 24.54
CA GLY A 20 2.17 1.52 24.74
C GLY A 20 2.93 2.67 24.07
N SER A 21 3.24 3.67 24.88
CA SER A 21 4.35 4.63 24.73
C SER A 21 4.15 5.79 23.75
N SER A 22 3.80 6.93 24.36
CA SER A 22 4.56 8.19 24.30
C SER A 22 5.37 8.45 23.03
N ASP A 23 4.78 9.15 22.06
CA ASP A 23 5.43 10.25 21.35
C ASP A 23 4.38 10.99 20.54
N HIS A 24 4.14 12.25 20.91
CA HIS A 24 3.20 13.14 20.21
C HIS A 24 3.83 13.55 18.87
N LYS A 25 3.72 12.68 17.88
CA LYS A 25 3.61 13.07 16.47
C LYS A 25 2.20 12.66 16.06
N ASP A 26 1.37 13.62 15.67
CA ASP A 26 0.08 13.31 15.04
C ASP A 26 0.29 12.15 14.05
N PRO A 27 -0.37 11.00 14.25
CA PRO A 27 -0.18 9.86 13.36
C PRO A 27 -0.68 10.29 11.99
N GLN A 28 0.27 10.56 11.10
CA GLN A 28 -0.01 10.76 9.70
C GLN A 28 -0.80 9.54 9.20
N PRO A 29 -1.93 9.71 8.50
CA PRO A 29 -2.78 8.60 8.12
C PRO A 29 -1.99 7.54 7.35
N THR A 30 -2.16 6.28 7.73
CA THR A 30 -1.54 5.13 7.07
C THR A 30 -1.95 5.11 5.60
N ILE A 31 -0.98 5.06 4.70
CA ILE A 31 -1.24 4.95 3.26
C ILE A 31 -1.61 3.51 2.96
N THR A 32 -2.81 3.32 2.43
CA THR A 32 -3.31 2.01 2.03
C THR A 32 -3.07 1.75 0.54
N GLN A 33 -3.21 0.50 0.12
CA GLN A 33 -3.22 0.13 -1.29
C GLN A 33 -4.28 0.93 -2.08
N ALA A 34 -5.45 1.15 -1.49
CA ALA A 34 -6.54 1.89 -2.12
C ALA A 34 -6.15 3.36 -2.36
N ASP A 35 -5.44 3.98 -1.42
CA ASP A 35 -4.98 5.37 -1.56
C ASP A 35 -3.95 5.52 -2.68
N LEU A 36 -3.02 4.56 -2.79
CA LEU A 36 -2.04 4.51 -3.88
C LEU A 36 -2.71 4.30 -5.23
N SER A 37 -3.63 3.34 -5.33
CA SER A 37 -4.37 3.09 -6.56
C SER A 37 -5.15 4.33 -7.00
N LYS A 38 -5.82 5.00 -6.06
CA LYS A 38 -6.56 6.23 -6.35
C LYS A 38 -5.64 7.37 -6.82
N SER A 39 -4.45 7.50 -6.24
CA SER A 39 -3.44 8.46 -6.69
C SER A 39 -2.97 8.14 -8.12
N MET A 40 -2.70 6.87 -8.42
CA MET A 40 -2.32 6.41 -9.76
C MET A 40 -3.42 6.64 -10.81
N GLN A 41 -4.68 6.36 -10.47
CA GLN A 41 -5.84 6.66 -11.31
C GLN A 41 -5.98 8.16 -11.57
N SER A 42 -5.73 8.98 -10.54
CA SER A 42 -5.72 10.44 -10.68
C SER A 42 -4.58 10.93 -11.59
N GLY A 43 -3.50 10.15 -11.70
CA GLY A 43 -2.42 10.35 -12.67
C GLY A 43 -2.73 9.84 -14.09
N GLY A 44 -3.92 9.29 -14.33
CA GLY A 44 -4.38 8.83 -15.65
C GLY A 44 -4.17 7.34 -15.92
N LEU A 45 -3.79 6.53 -14.94
CA LEU A 45 -3.72 5.08 -15.11
C LEU A 45 -5.12 4.44 -15.10
N ASP A 46 -5.30 3.40 -15.90
CA ASP A 46 -6.49 2.54 -15.85
C ASP A 46 -6.68 1.95 -14.45
N PRO A 47 -7.92 1.89 -13.92
CA PRO A 47 -8.18 1.43 -12.54
C PRO A 47 -7.60 0.05 -12.23
N LYS A 48 -7.70 -0.91 -13.15
CA LYS A 48 -7.13 -2.26 -12.98
C LYS A 48 -5.61 -2.25 -12.90
N VAL A 49 -4.97 -1.41 -13.71
CA VAL A 49 -3.51 -1.28 -13.75
C VAL A 49 -3.01 -0.57 -12.49
N ALA A 50 -3.72 0.47 -12.05
CA ALA A 50 -3.45 1.18 -10.81
C ALA A 50 -3.61 0.30 -9.57
N ASP A 51 -4.68 -0.50 -9.48
CA ASP A 51 -4.90 -1.45 -8.37
C ASP A 51 -3.79 -2.50 -8.32
N CYS A 52 -3.41 -3.04 -9.48
CA CYS A 52 -2.33 -4.01 -9.59
C CYS A 52 -0.97 -3.43 -9.16
N ALA A 53 -0.63 -2.23 -9.64
CA ALA A 53 0.60 -1.55 -9.25
C ALA A 53 0.64 -1.26 -7.74
N ALA A 54 -0.45 -0.70 -7.20
CA ALA A 54 -0.56 -0.38 -5.78
C ALA A 54 -0.38 -1.61 -4.89
N LYS A 55 -0.96 -2.75 -5.29
CA LYS A 55 -0.79 -4.03 -4.59
C LYS A 55 0.67 -4.44 -4.51
N ILE A 56 1.38 -4.41 -5.64
CA ILE A 56 2.80 -4.78 -5.72
C ILE A 56 3.65 -3.88 -4.80
N TYR A 57 3.43 -2.56 -4.79
CA TYR A 57 4.21 -1.66 -3.93
C TYR A 57 4.00 -1.91 -2.44
N VAL A 58 2.78 -2.28 -2.03
CA VAL A 58 2.49 -2.65 -0.64
C VAL A 58 3.10 -4.02 -0.31
N GLU A 59 3.00 -5.00 -1.22
CA GLU A 59 3.56 -6.35 -1.03
C GLU A 59 5.10 -6.39 -1.02
N GLU A 60 5.78 -5.52 -1.77
CA GLU A 60 7.23 -5.36 -1.68
C GLU A 60 7.69 -4.80 -0.32
N GLY A 61 6.75 -4.34 0.51
CA GLY A 61 7.03 -3.84 1.85
C GLY A 61 7.78 -2.51 1.84
N ILE A 62 7.42 -1.61 0.92
CA ILE A 62 7.87 -0.21 0.96
C ILE A 62 7.36 0.44 2.25
N SER A 63 8.21 1.26 2.87
CA SER A 63 7.86 1.98 4.10
C SER A 63 6.64 2.91 3.90
N GLN A 64 5.93 3.21 4.99
CA GLN A 64 4.81 4.16 4.95
C GLN A 64 5.22 5.55 4.48
N ASP A 65 6.45 6.00 4.80
CA ASP A 65 7.00 7.25 4.30
C ASP A 65 7.23 7.19 2.79
N GLY A 66 7.74 6.06 2.28
CA GLY A 66 7.91 5.83 0.84
C GLY A 66 6.58 5.80 0.10
N LEU A 67 5.59 5.05 0.59
CA LEU A 67 4.24 4.99 0.02
C LEU A 67 3.54 6.35 0.06
N ARG A 68 3.81 7.17 1.08
CA ARG A 68 3.32 8.55 1.19
C ARG A 68 3.97 9.48 0.18
N LEU A 69 5.24 9.28 -0.16
CA LEU A 69 5.87 10.01 -1.25
C LEU A 69 5.26 9.60 -2.60
N MET A 70 5.02 8.31 -2.81
CA MET A 70 4.47 7.78 -4.07
C MET A 70 2.98 8.11 -4.29
N SER A 71 2.21 8.34 -3.21
CA SER A 71 0.80 8.71 -3.31
C SER A 71 0.58 10.21 -3.54
N LYS A 72 1.61 11.06 -3.45
CA LYS A 72 1.46 12.49 -3.70
C LYS A 72 1.22 12.78 -5.19
N PRO A 73 0.19 13.55 -5.54
CA PRO A 73 0.01 14.00 -6.92
C PRO A 73 1.18 14.91 -7.33
N GLY A 74 1.73 14.72 -8.53
CA GLY A 74 2.81 15.55 -9.07
C GLY A 74 4.25 15.09 -8.75
N THR A 75 4.45 14.02 -7.97
CA THR A 75 5.71 13.26 -8.04
C THR A 75 5.69 12.46 -9.34
N ASN A 76 6.17 13.11 -10.39
CA ASN A 76 6.01 12.80 -11.79
C ASN A 76 6.09 11.31 -12.15
N THR A 77 5.04 10.83 -12.80
CA THR A 77 5.03 9.72 -13.77
C THR A 77 6.05 9.88 -14.90
N GLN A 78 6.72 11.04 -14.99
CA GLN A 78 7.78 11.37 -15.94
C GLN A 78 9.20 11.21 -15.38
N SER A 79 9.38 10.93 -14.08
CA SER A 79 10.70 10.66 -13.51
C SER A 79 10.87 9.15 -13.32
N PRO A 80 11.60 8.44 -14.21
CA PRO A 80 11.79 7.00 -14.12
C PRO A 80 12.73 6.57 -13.00
N ASP A 81 13.30 7.51 -12.21
CA ASP A 81 14.24 7.19 -11.14
C ASP A 81 13.62 7.34 -9.74
N PRO A 82 13.30 6.22 -9.06
CA PRO A 82 12.86 6.21 -7.66
C PRO A 82 13.85 6.90 -6.70
N GLY A 83 15.14 7.01 -7.07
CA GLY A 83 16.14 7.76 -6.30
C GLY A 83 15.90 9.27 -6.28
N THR A 84 15.15 9.81 -7.24
CA THR A 84 14.79 11.24 -7.31
C THR A 84 13.51 11.58 -6.53
N MET A 85 12.75 10.57 -6.11
CA MET A 85 11.49 10.75 -5.36
C MET A 85 11.69 10.97 -3.85
N GLY A 86 12.95 11.08 -3.39
CA GLY A 86 13.26 11.21 -1.96
C GLY A 86 13.02 9.94 -1.15
N LEU A 87 12.91 8.78 -1.82
CA LEU A 87 12.81 7.48 -1.16
C LEU A 87 14.11 7.16 -0.42
N SER A 88 13.99 6.38 0.66
CA SER A 88 15.16 5.75 1.27
C SER A 88 15.81 4.79 0.27
N LYS A 89 17.10 4.45 0.47
CA LYS A 89 17.80 3.49 -0.42
C LYS A 89 17.08 2.14 -0.48
N ASP A 90 16.58 1.67 0.66
CA ASP A 90 15.86 0.40 0.76
C ASP A 90 14.51 0.46 0.05
N ASP A 91 13.76 1.55 0.23
CA ASP A 91 12.48 1.75 -0.47
C ASP A 91 12.68 1.94 -1.97
N ALA A 92 13.75 2.61 -2.40
CA ALA A 92 14.08 2.75 -3.80
C ALA A 92 14.43 1.39 -4.44
N ALA A 93 15.15 0.51 -3.73
CA ALA A 93 15.43 -0.84 -4.22
C ALA A 93 14.15 -1.68 -4.33
N LYS A 94 13.27 -1.63 -3.32
CA LYS A 94 11.95 -2.28 -3.34
C LYS A 94 11.05 -1.73 -4.44
N ALA A 95 11.01 -0.41 -4.62
CA ALA A 95 10.27 0.23 -5.70
C ALA A 95 10.77 -0.19 -7.09
N LYS A 96 12.09 -0.35 -7.27
CA LYS A 96 12.67 -0.88 -8.52
C LYS A 96 12.24 -2.34 -8.75
N SER A 97 12.27 -3.18 -7.71
CA SER A 97 11.75 -4.55 -7.77
C SER A 97 10.26 -4.59 -8.12
N ALA A 98 9.46 -3.72 -7.48
CA ALA A 98 8.04 -3.56 -7.76
C ALA A 98 7.77 -3.21 -9.23
N VAL A 99 8.55 -2.30 -9.82
CA VAL A 99 8.40 -1.93 -11.25
C VAL A 99 8.65 -3.13 -12.17
N GLN A 100 9.66 -3.95 -11.89
CA GLN A 100 9.90 -5.17 -12.68
C GLN A 100 8.74 -6.16 -12.57
N LYS A 101 8.18 -6.32 -11.36
CA LYS A 101 7.00 -7.16 -11.12
C LYS A 101 5.74 -6.59 -11.77
N PHE A 102 5.58 -5.27 -11.77
CA PHE A 102 4.47 -4.56 -12.42
C PHE A 102 4.43 -4.86 -13.91
N VAL A 103 5.58 -4.78 -14.62
CA VAL A 103 5.62 -5.07 -16.06
C VAL A 103 5.19 -6.51 -16.35
N GLN A 104 5.58 -7.46 -15.50
CA GLN A 104 5.22 -8.87 -15.67
C GLN A 104 3.76 -9.17 -15.32
N GLN A 105 3.24 -8.59 -14.22
CA GLN A 105 1.95 -8.98 -13.65
C GLN A 105 0.79 -8.07 -14.10
N CYS A 106 1.05 -6.77 -14.25
CA CYS A 106 0.01 -5.77 -14.51
C CYS A 106 -0.10 -5.38 -15.99
N THR A 107 0.99 -5.50 -16.76
CA THR A 107 0.97 -5.25 -18.22
C THR A 107 1.22 -6.50 -19.06
N GLY A 108 1.86 -7.53 -18.49
CA GLY A 108 2.20 -8.78 -19.17
C GLY A 108 1.07 -9.82 -19.25
N THR A 109 -0.05 -9.59 -18.57
CA THR A 109 -1.20 -10.52 -18.52
C THR A 109 -2.40 -10.03 -19.32
N GLN A 110 -2.13 -9.42 -20.48
CA GLN A 110 -3.11 -9.18 -21.54
C GLN A 110 -2.79 -10.13 -22.71
N GLN A 111 -2.97 -11.43 -22.48
CA GLN A 111 -3.19 -12.41 -23.54
C GLN A 111 -4.58 -13.00 -23.35
#